data_AF-A0A8I5NFI9-F1
#
_entry.id   AF-A0A8I5NFI9-F1
#
_cell.length_a   1.000
_cell.length_b   1.000
_cell.length_c   1.000
_cell.angle_alpha   90.00
_cell.angle_beta   90.00
_cell.angle_gamma   90.00
#
_symmetry.space_group_name_H-M   'P 1'
#
loop_
_entity.id
_entity.type
_entity.pdbx_description
1 polymer ?
#
loop_
_entity_poly.entity_id
_entity_poly.type
_entity_poly.pdbx_seq_one_letter_code
_entity_poly.pdbx_strand_id
1 'polypeptide(L)'
;MGRCCFYTAGTLSLLLLVTSVTLLVARVFQKAVDQSIEKKIVLRNGTEAFDSWEKPPLPVYTQFYFFNVTNPEEILRGETPRVEEVGPYTYRLNITWKLPKLIACILQRNGPSCACTPWLELECLGCGKQHREVVTLAWSLKPLSSPRSQGL
;
A
#
# COMPACT_ATOMS: atom_id res chain seq x y z
N MET A 1 -19.60 52.17 -43.44
CA MET A 1 -18.77 51.32 -42.56
C MET A 1 -19.39 51.01 -41.17
N GLY A 2 -20.62 51.43 -40.84
CA GLY A 2 -21.18 51.17 -39.49
C GLY A 2 -21.83 49.80 -39.26
N ARG A 3 -22.41 49.17 -40.30
CA ARG A 3 -23.23 47.96 -40.13
C ARG A 3 -22.42 46.73 -39.70
N CYS A 4 -21.20 46.52 -40.19
CA CYS A 4 -20.34 45.38 -39.80
C CYS A 4 -19.88 45.43 -38.34
N CYS A 5 -19.75 46.62 -37.75
CA CYS A 5 -19.27 46.76 -36.38
C CYS A 5 -20.33 46.32 -35.36
N PHE A 6 -21.61 46.55 -35.66
CA PHE A 6 -22.71 46.11 -34.79
C PHE A 6 -22.90 44.59 -34.82
N TYR A 7 -22.75 43.96 -35.98
CA TYR A 7 -22.87 42.50 -36.08
C TYR A 7 -21.71 41.78 -35.39
N THR A 8 -20.48 42.27 -35.54
CA THR A 8 -19.31 41.69 -34.87
C THR A 8 -19.33 41.89 -33.36
N ALA A 9 -19.81 43.05 -32.88
CA ALA A 9 -20.03 43.27 -31.45
C ALA A 9 -21.11 42.34 -30.88
N GLY A 10 -22.21 42.13 -31.61
CA GLY A 10 -23.29 41.22 -31.20
C GLY A 10 -22.84 39.76 -31.12
N THR A 11 -22.09 39.28 -32.12
CA THR A 11 -21.59 37.90 -32.11
C THR A 11 -20.55 37.67 -31.01
N LEU A 12 -19.64 38.62 -30.78
CA LEU A 12 -18.68 38.56 -29.68
C LEU A 12 -19.38 38.55 -28.31
N SER A 13 -20.41 39.36 -28.13
CA SER A 13 -21.20 39.36 -26.90
C SER A 13 -21.88 38.00 -26.66
N LEU A 14 -22.42 37.37 -27.69
CA LEU A 14 -23.05 36.06 -27.56
C LEU A 14 -22.03 34.98 -27.21
N LEU A 15 -20.85 34.99 -27.83
CA LEU A 15 -19.78 34.04 -27.54
C LEU A 15 -19.27 34.19 -26.10
N LEU A 16 -19.12 35.42 -25.62
CA LEU A 16 -18.71 35.68 -24.22
C LEU A 16 -19.77 35.21 -23.22
N LEU A 17 -21.06 35.37 -23.53
CA LEU A 17 -22.13 34.87 -22.67
C LEU A 17 -22.15 33.34 -22.61
N VAL A 18 -22.05 32.67 -23.77
CA VAL A 18 -22.03 31.20 -23.83
C VAL A 18 -20.81 30.65 -23.08
N THR A 19 -19.62 31.19 -23.33
CA THR A 19 -18.40 30.75 -22.63
C THR A 19 -18.48 30.97 -21.12
N SER A 20 -19.04 32.10 -20.67
CA SER A 20 -19.27 32.35 -19.24
C SER A 20 -20.19 31.31 -18.60
N VAL A 21 -21.31 30.99 -19.26
CA VAL A 21 -22.27 30.00 -18.74
C VAL A 21 -21.65 28.60 -18.69
N THR A 22 -20.94 28.19 -19.75
CA THR A 22 -20.26 26.88 -19.79
C THR A 22 -19.22 26.75 -18.66
N LEU A 23 -18.43 27.80 -18.41
CA LEU A 23 -17.45 27.79 -17.32
C LEU A 23 -18.09 27.70 -15.94
N LEU A 24 -19.21 28.40 -15.71
CA LEU A 24 -19.95 28.33 -14.45
C LEU A 24 -20.51 26.92 -14.19
N VAL A 25 -21.13 26.31 -15.21
CA VAL A 25 -21.65 24.93 -15.10
C VAL A 25 -20.52 23.95 -14.81
N ALA A 26 -19.39 24.07 -15.50
CA ALA A 26 -18.22 23.23 -15.24
C ALA A 26 -17.73 23.37 -13.79
N ARG A 27 -17.64 24.59 -13.25
CA ARG A 27 -17.21 24.83 -11.86
C ARG A 27 -18.15 24.21 -10.83
N VAL A 28 -19.47 24.29 -11.04
CA VAL A 28 -20.46 23.70 -10.13
C VAL A 28 -20.39 22.17 -10.19
N PHE A 29 -20.25 21.60 -11.39
CA PHE A 29 -20.13 20.17 -11.57
C PHE A 29 -18.88 19.60 -10.87
N GLN A 30 -17.71 20.25 -11.03
CA GLN A 30 -16.48 19.83 -10.34
C GLN A 30 -16.69 19.81 -8.81
N LYS A 31 -17.24 20.88 -8.23
CA LYS A 31 -17.52 20.93 -6.78
C LYS A 31 -18.48 19.84 -6.30
N ALA A 32 -19.52 19.53 -7.08
CA ALA A 32 -20.48 18.50 -6.72
C ALA A 32 -19.85 17.09 -6.77
N VAL A 33 -18.96 16.85 -7.74
CA VAL A 33 -18.19 15.61 -7.85
C VAL A 33 -17.22 15.49 -6.69
N ASP A 34 -16.41 16.52 -6.40
CA ASP A 34 -15.43 16.52 -5.31
C ASP A 34 -16.10 16.20 -3.96
N GLN A 35 -17.23 16.83 -3.66
CA GLN A 35 -17.99 16.58 -2.42
C GLN A 35 -18.55 15.14 -2.34
N SER A 36 -18.90 14.55 -3.48
CA SER A 36 -19.38 13.17 -3.54
C SER A 36 -18.24 12.17 -3.36
N ILE A 37 -17.08 12.48 -3.93
CA ILE A 37 -15.85 11.71 -3.82
C ILE A 37 -15.35 11.74 -2.37
N GLU A 38 -15.21 12.91 -1.75
CA GLU A 38 -14.76 13.04 -0.37
C GLU A 38 -15.61 12.22 0.61
N LYS A 39 -16.94 12.21 0.44
CA LYS A 39 -17.82 11.41 1.28
C LYS A 39 -17.64 9.89 1.13
N LYS A 40 -17.25 9.43 -0.05
CA LYS A 40 -17.09 8.00 -0.36
C LYS A 40 -15.69 7.47 -0.07
N ILE A 41 -14.65 8.30 -0.27
CA ILE A 41 -13.24 7.90 -0.11
C ILE A 41 -12.78 7.98 1.35
N VAL A 42 -13.45 8.77 2.19
CA VAL A 42 -13.12 8.83 3.61
C VAL A 42 -13.38 7.48 4.28
N LEU A 43 -12.34 6.98 4.96
CA LEU A 43 -12.37 5.76 5.76
C LEU A 43 -13.21 6.00 7.03
N ARG A 44 -14.52 5.83 6.90
CA ARG A 44 -15.50 5.88 7.99
C ARG A 44 -16.34 4.62 7.94
N ASN A 45 -16.65 4.07 9.11
CA ASN A 45 -17.53 2.91 9.23
C ASN A 45 -18.84 3.15 8.46
N GLY A 46 -19.17 2.25 7.52
CA GLY A 46 -20.35 2.34 6.66
C GLY A 46 -20.11 2.90 5.26
N THR A 47 -18.88 3.28 4.89
CA THR A 47 -18.52 3.57 3.48
C THR A 47 -17.98 2.32 2.78
N GLU A 48 -18.29 2.15 1.48
CA GLU A 48 -17.78 1.02 0.67
C GLU A 48 -16.25 0.96 0.63
N ALA A 49 -15.59 2.13 0.69
CA ALA A 49 -14.14 2.23 0.77
C ALA A 49 -13.59 1.65 2.08
N PHE A 50 -14.31 1.84 3.20
CA PHE A 50 -13.93 1.25 4.47
C PHE A 50 -14.11 -0.28 4.45
N ASP A 51 -15.22 -0.79 3.91
CA ASP A 51 -15.47 -2.22 3.83
C ASP A 51 -14.43 -2.94 2.94
N SER A 52 -14.05 -2.29 1.83
CA SER A 52 -13.00 -2.80 0.92
C SER A 52 -11.61 -2.76 1.55
N TRP A 53 -11.33 -1.76 2.39
CA TRP A 53 -10.08 -1.68 3.16
C TRP A 53 -10.04 -2.68 4.31
N GLU A 54 -11.17 -2.91 4.98
CA GLU A 54 -11.29 -3.90 6.04
C GLU A 54 -11.13 -5.32 5.48
N LYS A 55 -11.79 -5.63 4.37
CA LYS A 55 -11.75 -6.96 3.75
C LYS A 55 -11.41 -6.81 2.28
N PRO A 56 -10.10 -6.71 1.94
CA PRO A 56 -9.70 -6.63 0.55
C PRO A 56 -10.23 -7.87 -0.20
N PRO A 57 -10.98 -7.68 -1.30
CA PRO A 57 -11.62 -8.79 -2.00
C PRO A 57 -10.61 -9.67 -2.74
N LEU A 58 -9.41 -9.16 -2.98
CA LEU A 58 -8.36 -9.86 -3.71
C LEU A 58 -7.30 -10.40 -2.73
N PRO A 59 -6.94 -11.70 -2.84
CA PRO A 59 -5.86 -12.26 -2.06
C PRO A 59 -4.51 -11.72 -2.54
N VAL A 60 -3.65 -11.35 -1.58
CA VAL A 60 -2.26 -10.96 -1.86
C VAL A 60 -1.36 -12.19 -1.73
N TYR A 61 -0.46 -12.39 -2.69
CA TYR A 61 0.50 -13.48 -2.66
C TYR A 61 1.91 -12.93 -2.48
N THR A 62 2.72 -13.57 -1.64
CA THR A 62 4.14 -13.28 -1.49
C THR A 62 4.94 -14.53 -1.79
N GLN A 63 5.97 -14.38 -2.62
CA GLN A 63 6.85 -15.45 -3.02
C GLN A 63 8.22 -15.23 -2.37
N PHE A 64 8.70 -16.23 -1.65
CA PHE A 64 10.06 -16.23 -1.12
C PHE A 64 10.95 -17.10 -1.99
N TYR A 65 12.14 -16.57 -2.25
CA TYR A 65 13.21 -17.25 -2.94
C TYR A 65 14.38 -17.32 -1.96
N PHE A 66 14.94 -18.52 -1.80
CA PHE A 66 16.09 -18.73 -0.96
C PHE A 66 17.29 -19.06 -1.83
N PHE A 67 18.48 -18.63 -1.39
CA PHE A 67 19.73 -19.00 -2.02
C PHE A 67 20.36 -20.15 -1.25
N ASN A 68 20.40 -21.32 -1.88
CA ASN A 68 21.06 -22.51 -1.36
C ASN A 68 22.55 -22.42 -1.65
N VAL A 69 23.38 -22.52 -0.61
CA VAL A 69 24.84 -22.48 -0.73
C VAL A 69 25.34 -23.89 -1.05
N THR A 70 26.03 -24.06 -2.18
CA THR A 70 26.54 -25.38 -2.62
C THR A 70 27.96 -25.68 -2.12
N ASN A 71 28.73 -24.64 -1.75
CA ASN A 71 30.12 -24.78 -1.31
C ASN A 71 30.45 -24.14 0.07
N PRO A 72 29.76 -24.53 1.15
CA PRO A 72 29.93 -23.90 2.47
C PRO A 72 31.38 -23.99 3.00
N GLU A 73 32.05 -25.14 2.83
CA GLU A 73 33.41 -25.37 3.34
C GLU A 73 34.48 -24.54 2.61
N GLU A 74 34.30 -24.28 1.32
CA GLU A 74 35.20 -23.46 0.49
C GLU A 74 35.08 -21.98 0.88
N ILE A 75 33.87 -21.52 1.17
CA ILE A 75 33.61 -20.16 1.65
C ILE A 75 34.36 -19.89 2.96
N LEU A 76 34.38 -20.87 3.88
CA LEU A 76 35.14 -20.76 5.13
C LEU A 76 36.65 -20.62 4.91
N ARG A 77 37.16 -21.10 3.77
CA ARG A 77 38.56 -20.96 3.36
C ARG A 77 38.85 -19.68 2.57
N GLY A 78 37.85 -18.83 2.32
CA GLY A 78 37.98 -17.57 1.60
C GLY A 78 37.71 -17.65 0.09
N GLU A 79 37.17 -18.76 -0.40
CA GLU A 79 36.77 -18.90 -1.80
C GLU A 79 35.43 -18.20 -2.09
N THR A 80 35.12 -18.00 -3.37
CA THR A 80 33.89 -17.30 -3.80
C THR A 80 32.66 -18.18 -3.55
N PRO A 81 31.57 -17.65 -2.94
CA PRO A 81 30.37 -18.41 -2.69
C PRO A 81 29.62 -18.75 -3.97
N ARG A 82 29.18 -20.01 -4.08
CA ARG A 82 28.32 -20.53 -5.14
C ARG A 82 26.93 -20.79 -4.57
N VAL A 83 25.94 -20.16 -5.19
CA VAL A 83 24.54 -20.23 -4.73
C VAL A 83 23.62 -20.66 -5.84
N GLU A 84 22.59 -21.43 -5.48
CA GLU A 84 21.49 -21.83 -6.34
C GLU A 84 20.17 -21.28 -5.81
N GLU A 85 19.35 -20.71 -6.68
CA GLU A 85 18.04 -20.19 -6.30
C GLU A 85 17.03 -21.33 -6.10
N VAL A 86 16.37 -21.35 -4.95
CA VAL A 86 15.34 -22.32 -4.56
C VAL A 86 14.04 -21.59 -4.28
N GLY A 87 13.00 -21.89 -5.06
CA GLY A 87 11.68 -21.27 -4.94
C GLY A 87 10.82 -21.55 -6.18
N PRO A 88 9.64 -20.91 -6.28
CA PRO A 88 9.08 -19.94 -5.33
C PRO A 88 8.30 -20.62 -4.19
N TYR A 89 8.57 -20.22 -2.95
CA TYR A 89 7.71 -20.55 -1.81
C TYR A 89 6.59 -19.51 -1.72
N THR A 90 5.42 -19.88 -2.24
CA THR A 90 4.28 -18.97 -2.34
C THR A 90 3.40 -19.04 -1.11
N TYR A 91 3.23 -17.90 -0.43
CA TYR A 91 2.31 -17.75 0.68
C TYR A 91 1.16 -16.85 0.27
N ARG A 92 -0.03 -17.22 0.71
CA ARG A 92 -1.22 -16.37 0.65
C ARG A 92 -1.28 -15.55 1.93
N LEU A 93 -1.33 -14.24 1.77
CA LEU A 93 -1.50 -13.30 2.87
C LEU A 93 -3.00 -13.17 3.13
N ASN A 94 -3.43 -13.73 4.26
CA ASN A 94 -4.79 -13.56 4.74
C ASN A 94 -4.82 -12.32 5.64
N ILE A 95 -5.00 -11.16 5.02
CA ILE A 95 -5.10 -9.88 5.73
C ILE A 95 -6.47 -9.85 6.42
N THR A 96 -6.49 -10.08 7.73
CA THR A 96 -7.70 -9.91 8.55
C THR A 96 -7.42 -8.92 9.66
N TRP A 97 -8.29 -7.95 9.85
CA TRP A 97 -8.25 -7.05 11.01
C TRP A 97 -8.86 -7.73 12.23
N LYS A 98 -8.39 -8.93 12.58
CA LYS A 98 -8.66 -9.49 13.90
C LYS A 98 -7.74 -8.80 14.89
N LEU A 99 -8.27 -7.88 15.70
CA LEU A 99 -7.58 -7.51 16.93
C LEU A 99 -7.54 -8.74 17.84
N PRO A 100 -6.36 -9.28 18.20
CA PRO A 100 -6.29 -10.03 19.43
C PRO A 100 -6.65 -9.05 20.53
N LYS A 101 -7.57 -9.45 21.41
CA LYS A 101 -8.00 -8.66 22.58
C LYS A 101 -6.86 -8.26 23.54
N LEU A 102 -5.60 -8.56 23.20
CA LEU A 102 -4.43 -8.50 24.07
C LEU A 102 -3.24 -7.70 23.52
N ILE A 103 -3.23 -7.22 22.26
CA ILE A 103 -2.19 -6.28 21.83
C ILE A 103 -2.78 -4.88 21.67
N ALA A 104 -2.60 -4.12 22.74
CA ALA A 104 -2.90 -2.72 22.88
C ALA A 104 -2.20 -1.87 21.81
N CYS A 105 -2.91 -0.84 21.33
CA CYS A 105 -2.29 0.38 20.84
C CYS A 105 -1.30 0.88 21.89
N ILE A 106 0.00 0.61 21.72
CA ILE A 106 1.02 1.35 22.44
C ILE A 106 1.12 2.71 21.74
N LEU A 107 0.36 3.65 22.31
CA LEU A 107 0.41 5.12 22.12
C LEU A 107 -0.16 5.67 20.80
N GLN A 108 -1.32 6.34 20.89
CA GLN A 108 -1.56 7.59 20.18
C GLN A 108 -2.58 8.43 20.95
N ARG A 109 -2.10 9.25 21.90
CA ARG A 109 -2.89 10.30 22.56
C ARG A 109 -2.87 11.51 21.60
N ASN A 110 -3.94 11.67 20.80
CA ASN A 110 -4.27 12.79 19.89
C ASN A 110 -3.53 12.88 18.53
N GLY A 111 -4.15 12.29 17.50
CA GLY A 111 -3.90 12.55 16.07
C GLY A 111 -4.86 11.71 15.19
N PRO A 112 -5.39 12.21 14.05
CA PRO A 112 -6.48 11.53 13.31
C PRO A 112 -6.01 10.43 12.35
N SER A 113 -5.06 9.58 12.75
CA SER A 113 -4.60 8.47 11.89
C SER A 113 -4.10 7.30 12.75
N CYS A 114 -4.98 6.37 13.08
CA CYS A 114 -4.60 5.10 13.69
C CYS A 114 -4.13 4.15 12.57
N ALA A 115 -2.85 3.81 12.53
CA ALA A 115 -2.38 2.70 11.71
C ALA A 115 -2.43 1.43 12.57
N CYS A 116 -3.50 0.65 12.42
CA CYS A 116 -3.47 -0.73 12.89
C CYS A 116 -2.47 -1.49 11.99
N THR A 117 -1.54 -2.22 12.58
CA THR A 117 -0.77 -3.21 11.82
C THR A 117 -1.65 -4.46 11.68
N PRO A 118 -1.91 -4.97 10.45
CA PRO A 118 -2.64 -6.22 10.28
C PRO A 118 -1.90 -7.38 10.96
N TRP A 119 -2.63 -8.27 11.62
CA TRP A 119 -2.09 -9.57 12.00
C TRP A 119 -1.91 -10.41 10.73
N LEU A 120 -0.67 -10.78 10.43
CA LEU A 120 -0.31 -11.50 9.21
C LEU A 120 -0.34 -13.00 9.47
N GLU A 121 -1.47 -13.65 9.15
CA GLU A 121 -1.55 -15.11 9.13
C GLU A 121 -1.22 -15.58 7.71
N LEU A 122 -0.08 -16.24 7.56
CA LEU A 122 0.43 -16.72 6.27
C LEU A 122 0.01 -18.17 6.05
N GLU A 123 -0.72 -18.43 4.97
CA GLU A 123 -1.06 -19.77 4.52
C GLU A 123 -0.12 -20.18 3.39
N CYS A 124 0.72 -21.20 3.57
CA CYS A 124 1.64 -21.66 2.52
C CYS A 124 0.88 -22.45 1.45
N LEU A 125 0.84 -21.92 0.23
CA LEU A 125 0.26 -22.61 -0.92
C LEU A 125 1.33 -23.51 -1.54
N GLY A 126 1.37 -24.78 -1.10
CA GLY A 126 2.22 -25.81 -1.71
C GLY A 126 3.36 -26.36 -0.85
N CYS A 127 3.51 -25.95 0.42
CA CYS A 127 4.54 -26.50 1.32
C CYS A 127 4.39 -28.01 1.59
N GLY A 128 3.22 -28.60 1.35
CA GLY A 128 2.92 -30.00 1.64
C GLY A 128 3.67 -31.06 0.80
N LYS A 129 4.49 -30.65 -0.19
CA LYS A 129 5.32 -31.58 -0.99
C LYS A 129 6.78 -31.15 -1.16
N GLN A 130 7.20 -30.03 -0.55
CA GLN A 130 8.50 -29.41 -0.79
C GLN A 130 9.22 -29.07 0.53
N HIS A 131 9.43 -30.06 1.40
CA HIS A 131 10.45 -29.97 2.44
C HIS A 131 11.83 -30.12 1.80
N ARG A 132 12.29 -29.08 1.09
CA ARG A 132 13.68 -29.00 0.63
C ARG A 132 14.44 -28.20 1.68
N GLU A 133 15.37 -28.86 2.38
CA GLU A 133 16.31 -28.19 3.26
C GLU A 133 17.19 -27.24 2.43
N VAL A 134 17.33 -26.01 2.89
CA VAL A 134 18.16 -24.99 2.22
C VAL A 134 19.32 -24.65 3.15
N VAL A 135 20.55 -24.86 2.66
CA VAL A 135 21.76 -24.47 3.38
C VAL A 135 21.99 -22.98 3.12
N THR A 136 22.00 -22.18 4.18
CA THR A 136 22.19 -20.72 4.09
C THR A 136 23.11 -20.23 5.20
N LEU A 137 23.46 -18.94 5.17
CA LEU A 137 24.26 -18.32 6.21
C LEU A 137 23.54 -18.42 7.56
N ALA A 138 24.30 -18.68 8.63
CA ALA A 138 23.77 -18.67 9.98
C ALA A 138 23.43 -17.24 10.41
N TRP A 139 22.20 -16.79 10.16
CA TRP A 139 21.67 -15.53 10.69
C TRP A 139 21.21 -15.77 12.14
N SER A 140 22.12 -15.66 13.11
CA SER A 140 21.66 -15.45 14.49
C SER A 140 21.09 -14.03 14.56
N LEU A 141 19.78 -13.91 14.75
CA LEU A 141 19.17 -12.67 15.22
C LEU A 141 19.72 -12.41 16.63
N LYS A 142 20.93 -11.84 16.73
CA LYS A 142 21.34 -11.22 17.98
C LYS A 142 20.30 -10.14 18.26
N PRO A 143 19.55 -10.23 19.37
CA PRO A 143 18.66 -9.13 19.74
C PRO A 143 19.52 -7.88 19.81
N LEU A 144 19.07 -6.82 19.14
CA LEU A 144 19.75 -5.53 19.12
C LEU A 144 19.65 -4.95 20.53
N SER A 145 20.52 -5.36 21.45
CA SER A 145 20.62 -4.72 22.76
C SER A 145 21.16 -3.31 22.52
N SER A 146 20.27 -2.32 22.65
CA SER A 146 20.67 -0.91 22.64
C SER A 146 21.75 -0.69 23.70
N PRO A 147 22.79 0.10 23.45
CA PRO A 147 23.77 0.42 24.46
C PRO A 147 23.08 1.19 25.59
N ARG A 148 22.88 0.53 26.73
CA ARG A 148 22.54 1.19 27.98
C ARG A 148 23.71 2.12 28.28
N SER A 149 23.49 3.42 28.20
CA SER A 149 24.39 4.44 28.71
C SER A 149 24.70 4.08 30.16
N GLN A 150 25.95 3.69 30.43
CA GLN A 150 26.46 3.70 31.78
C GLN A 150 26.56 5.18 32.15
N GLY A 151 25.62 5.62 32.99
CA GLY A 151 25.70 6.92 33.64
C GLY A 151 26.99 6.98 34.45
N LEU A 152 27.70 8.08 34.27
CA LEU A 152 28.70 8.57 35.22
C LEU A 152 28.02 8.91 36.55
#